data_AF-X1RP04-F1
#
_entry.id   AF-X1RP04-F1
#
_cell.length_a   1.000
_cell.length_b   1.000
_cell.length_c   1.000
_cell.angle_alpha   90.00
_cell.angle_beta   90.00
_cell.angle_gamma   90.00
#
_symmetry.space_group_name_H-M   'P 1'
#
loop_
_entity.id
_entity.type
_entity.pdbx_description
1 polymer ?
#
loop_
_entity_poly.entity_id
_entity_poly.type
_entity_poly.pdbx_seq_one_letter_code
_entity_poly.pdbx_strand_id
1 'polypeptide(L)'
;MSDRKVDGWIDDLVGALVDPIIVMPGGWGDDLPEWLRTRVTLERLGENIVALREGRELTATDAEAACYLFTASLTAPMDSDWTQIYLYVAGGEMKDKMPEDIKVESLTESQWRDLKQLKDGSTSGG
;
A
#
# COMPACT_ATOMS: atom_id res chain seq x y z
N MET A 1 -10.19 6.33 29.79
CA MET A 1 -10.40 5.98 28.37
C MET A 1 -11.74 5.26 28.30
N SER A 2 -12.63 5.59 27.37
CA SER A 2 -13.91 4.86 27.23
C SER A 2 -13.64 3.47 26.64
N ASP A 3 -14.43 2.46 27.00
CA ASP A 3 -14.30 1.08 26.47
C ASP A 3 -14.26 1.06 24.94
N ARG A 4 -15.11 1.86 24.27
CA ARG A 4 -15.11 1.97 22.81
C ARG A 4 -13.77 2.44 22.22
N LYS A 5 -13.03 3.30 22.93
CA LYS A 5 -11.70 3.74 22.48
C LYS A 5 -10.66 2.65 22.71
N VAL A 6 -10.87 1.78 23.71
CA VAL A 6 -10.03 0.61 23.98
C VAL A 6 -10.33 -0.52 22.98
N ASP A 7 -11.56 -0.68 22.52
CA ASP A 7 -11.88 -1.69 21.53
C ASP A 7 -11.31 -1.31 20.14
N GLY A 8 -11.39 -0.03 19.76
CA GLY A 8 -10.92 0.45 18.46
C GLY A 8 -9.42 0.25 18.22
N TRP A 9 -8.54 0.67 19.14
CA TRP A 9 -7.09 0.48 18.93
C TRP A 9 -6.67 -1.00 18.98
N ILE A 10 -7.42 -1.87 19.67
CA ILE A 10 -7.19 -3.31 19.64
C ILE A 10 -7.55 -3.85 18.25
N ASP A 11 -8.69 -3.42 17.71
CA ASP A 11 -9.12 -3.79 16.35
C ASP A 11 -8.09 -3.35 15.30
N ASP A 12 -7.65 -2.08 15.34
CA ASP A 12 -6.61 -1.56 14.45
C ASP A 12 -5.30 -2.38 14.55
N LEU A 13 -4.89 -2.74 15.77
CA LEU A 13 -3.67 -3.51 16.01
C LEU A 13 -3.78 -4.94 15.49
N VAL A 14 -4.93 -5.59 15.71
CA VAL A 14 -5.20 -6.92 15.19
C VAL A 14 -5.26 -6.86 13.66
N GLY A 15 -5.97 -5.90 13.09
CA GLY A 15 -6.10 -5.69 11.65
C GLY A 15 -4.75 -5.49 10.96
N ALA A 16 -3.83 -4.74 11.59
CA ALA A 16 -2.47 -4.60 11.10
C ALA A 16 -1.72 -5.93 10.91
N LEU A 17 -2.06 -6.95 11.72
CA LEU A 17 -1.42 -8.26 11.71
C LEU A 17 -2.15 -9.28 10.84
N VAL A 18 -3.49 -9.24 10.80
CA VAL A 18 -4.30 -10.34 10.26
C VAL A 18 -5.25 -9.96 9.14
N ASP A 19 -5.50 -8.67 8.90
CA ASP A 19 -6.37 -8.28 7.81
C ASP A 19 -5.77 -8.73 6.47
N PRO A 20 -6.59 -9.21 5.54
CA PRO A 20 -6.10 -9.62 4.24
C PRO A 20 -5.41 -8.45 3.52
N ILE A 21 -4.36 -8.77 2.77
CA ILE A 21 -3.74 -7.80 1.86
C ILE A 21 -4.61 -7.72 0.61
N ILE A 22 -5.11 -6.53 0.29
CA ILE A 22 -5.89 -6.31 -0.92
C ILE A 22 -4.98 -6.32 -2.14
N VAL A 23 -5.32 -7.14 -3.13
CA VAL A 23 -4.57 -7.34 -4.38
C VAL A 23 -5.50 -7.25 -5.58
N MET A 24 -4.93 -7.08 -6.78
CA MET A 24 -5.70 -7.16 -8.01
C MET A 24 -6.40 -8.53 -8.11
N PRO A 25 -7.73 -8.57 -8.37
CA PRO A 25 -8.41 -9.81 -8.66
C PRO A 25 -7.80 -10.50 -9.88
N GLY A 26 -7.33 -11.72 -9.71
CA GLY A 26 -6.61 -12.44 -10.78
C GLY A 26 -5.88 -13.71 -10.34
N GLY A 27 -5.87 -14.03 -9.05
CA GLY A 27 -5.24 -15.24 -8.52
C GLY A 27 -3.77 -15.09 -8.13
N TRP A 28 -3.16 -13.92 -8.37
CA TRP A 28 -1.75 -13.64 -8.06
C TRP A 28 -1.47 -13.32 -6.59
N GLY A 29 -2.47 -13.43 -5.72
CA GLY A 29 -2.34 -13.09 -4.30
C GLY A 29 -1.30 -13.95 -3.58
N ASP A 30 -1.12 -15.21 -3.99
CA ASP A 30 -0.14 -16.14 -3.42
C ASP A 30 1.29 -15.86 -3.91
N ASP A 31 1.45 -15.21 -5.07
CA ASP A 31 2.74 -14.87 -5.68
C ASP A 31 3.41 -13.62 -5.08
N LEU A 32 2.74 -12.93 -4.16
CA LEU A 32 3.34 -11.81 -3.44
C LEU A 32 4.59 -12.26 -2.67
N PRO A 33 5.74 -11.60 -2.87
CA PRO A 33 6.97 -11.92 -2.14
C PRO A 33 6.81 -11.78 -0.63
N GLU A 34 7.38 -12.71 0.14
CA GLU A 34 7.31 -12.71 1.61
C GLU A 34 7.86 -11.42 2.23
N TRP A 35 8.95 -10.87 1.67
CA TRP A 35 9.53 -9.62 2.13
C TRP A 35 8.55 -8.44 2.00
N LEU A 36 7.70 -8.43 0.97
CA LEU A 36 6.73 -7.36 0.74
C LEU A 36 5.53 -7.52 1.68
N ARG A 37 5.08 -8.75 1.95
CA ARG A 37 4.08 -9.02 3.00
C ARG A 37 4.55 -8.55 4.37
N THR A 38 5.83 -8.77 4.68
CA THR A 38 6.44 -8.29 5.93
C THR A 38 6.43 -6.75 6.00
N ARG A 39 6.69 -6.07 4.87
CA ARG A 39 6.60 -4.59 4.80
C ARG A 39 5.18 -4.10 5.07
N VAL A 40 4.15 -4.74 4.51
CA VAL A 40 2.74 -4.40 4.79
C VAL A 40 2.45 -4.43 6.29
N THR A 41 2.85 -5.49 6.99
CA THR A 41 2.64 -5.58 8.45
C THR A 41 3.33 -4.44 9.20
N LEU A 42 4.59 -4.14 8.86
CA LEU A 42 5.34 -3.05 9.52
C LEU A 42 4.73 -1.68 9.24
N GLU A 43 4.27 -1.44 8.01
CA GLU A 43 3.68 -0.15 7.64
C GLU A 43 2.29 0.04 8.21
N ARG A 44 1.45 -0.99 8.28
CA ARG A 44 0.15 -0.90 8.97
C ARG A 44 0.33 -0.55 10.44
N LEU A 45 1.31 -1.15 11.11
CA LEU A 45 1.64 -0.79 12.51
C LEU A 45 2.13 0.67 12.63
N GLY A 46 2.94 1.14 11.69
CA GLY A 46 3.38 2.55 11.63
C GLY A 46 2.21 3.51 11.40
N GLU A 47 1.35 3.18 10.45
CA GLU A 47 0.15 3.93 10.09
C GLU A 47 -0.83 4.03 11.28
N ASN A 48 -1.04 2.94 12.03
CA ASN A 48 -1.82 2.96 13.26
C ASN A 48 -1.32 4.01 14.26
N ILE A 49 0.01 4.12 14.43
CA ILE A 49 0.62 5.12 15.33
C ILE A 49 0.38 6.54 14.80
N VAL A 50 0.60 6.76 13.50
CA VAL A 50 0.46 8.07 12.87
C VAL A 50 -1.00 8.53 12.90
N ALA A 51 -1.93 7.68 12.45
CA ALA A 51 -3.36 7.95 12.42
C ALA A 51 -3.93 8.24 13.82
N LEU A 52 -3.53 7.45 14.83
CA LEU A 52 -3.92 7.68 16.22
C LEU A 52 -3.44 9.05 16.73
N ARG A 53 -2.19 9.42 16.41
CA ARG A 53 -1.62 10.71 16.82
C ARG A 53 -2.31 11.89 16.15
N GLU A 54 -2.66 11.74 14.88
CA GLU A 54 -3.27 12.79 14.05
C GLU A 54 -4.80 12.83 14.17
N GLY A 55 -5.42 11.82 14.77
CA GLY A 55 -6.88 11.73 14.89
C GLY A 55 -7.58 11.57 13.55
N ARG A 56 -6.93 10.88 12.61
CA ARG A 56 -7.47 10.58 11.27
C ARG A 56 -7.76 9.08 11.11
N GLU A 57 -8.52 8.74 10.08
CA GLU A 57 -8.75 7.35 9.70
C GLU A 57 -7.49 6.72 9.10
N LEU A 58 -7.41 5.38 9.19
CA LEU A 58 -6.36 4.59 8.56
C LEU A 58 -6.51 4.66 7.03
N THR A 59 -5.38 4.76 6.35
CA THR A 59 -5.31 4.66 4.89
C THR A 59 -4.42 3.49 4.51
N ALA A 60 -4.58 2.97 3.28
CA ALA A 60 -3.64 1.95 2.81
C ALA A 60 -2.22 2.52 2.77
N THR A 61 -1.24 1.63 2.93
CA THR A 61 0.19 1.96 2.99
C THR A 61 0.86 1.91 1.60
N ASP A 62 2.10 2.37 1.48
CA ASP A 62 2.83 2.28 0.21
C ASP A 62 3.17 0.82 -0.11
N ALA A 63 3.47 0.00 0.90
CA ALA A 63 3.61 -1.45 0.75
C ALA A 63 2.34 -2.14 0.22
N GLU A 64 1.15 -1.70 0.66
CA GLU A 64 -0.13 -2.22 0.13
C GLU A 64 -0.38 -1.78 -1.31
N ALA A 65 -0.10 -0.52 -1.63
CA ALA A 65 -0.15 -0.04 -3.02
C ALA A 65 0.81 -0.85 -3.91
N ALA A 66 2.03 -1.14 -3.43
CA ALA A 66 2.99 -1.98 -4.12
C ALA A 66 2.49 -3.42 -4.33
N CYS A 67 1.79 -4.01 -3.34
CA CYS A 67 1.17 -5.34 -3.49
C CYS A 67 0.09 -5.34 -4.58
N TYR A 68 -0.80 -4.34 -4.56
CA TYR A 68 -1.86 -4.21 -5.54
C TYR A 68 -1.29 -4.04 -6.95
N LEU A 69 -0.33 -3.12 -7.13
CA LEU A 69 0.27 -2.84 -8.43
C LEU A 69 1.16 -3.99 -8.94
N PHE A 70 1.85 -4.71 -8.04
CA PHE A 70 2.57 -5.93 -8.41
C PHE A 70 1.62 -6.96 -9.04
N THR A 71 0.51 -7.27 -8.35
CA THR A 71 -0.48 -8.24 -8.85
C THR A 71 -1.25 -7.74 -10.07
N ALA A 72 -1.47 -6.43 -10.19
CA ALA A 72 -2.02 -5.81 -11.39
C ALA A 72 -1.10 -6.00 -12.60
N SER A 73 0.21 -5.78 -12.43
CA SER A 73 1.22 -5.94 -13.48
C SER A 73 1.33 -7.38 -14.02
N LEU A 74 1.04 -8.38 -13.17
CA LEU A 74 0.98 -9.78 -13.57
C LEU A 74 -0.31 -10.13 -14.33
N THR A 75 -1.38 -9.35 -14.11
CA THR A 75 -2.68 -9.56 -14.75
C THR A 75 -2.73 -8.98 -16.15
N ALA A 76 -2.22 -7.76 -16.33
CA ALA A 76 -2.18 -7.07 -17.61
C ALA A 76 -1.08 -6.00 -17.64
N PRO A 77 -0.63 -5.57 -18.83
CA PRO A 77 0.25 -4.42 -18.95
C PRO A 77 -0.39 -3.16 -18.33
N MET A 78 0.37 -2.47 -17.49
CA MET A 78 -0.01 -1.16 -16.96
C MET A 78 0.38 -0.06 -17.94
N ASP A 79 -0.35 1.06 -17.91
CA ASP A 79 0.09 2.25 -18.65
C ASP A 79 1.34 2.88 -18.00
N SER A 80 1.87 3.93 -18.66
CA SER A 80 3.09 4.60 -18.21
C SER A 80 2.95 5.24 -16.82
N ASP A 81 1.78 5.79 -16.49
CA ASP A 81 1.59 6.51 -15.23
C ASP A 81 1.52 5.51 -14.07
N TRP A 82 0.73 4.45 -14.19
CA TRP A 82 0.69 3.39 -13.18
C TRP A 82 2.00 2.63 -13.07
N THR A 83 2.74 2.47 -14.17
CA THR A 83 4.10 1.90 -14.13
C THR A 83 5.05 2.79 -13.32
N GLN A 84 5.02 4.11 -13.51
CA GLN A 84 5.86 5.02 -12.72
C GLN A 84 5.46 5.04 -11.24
N ILE A 85 4.16 5.03 -10.94
CA ILE A 85 3.65 4.91 -9.57
C ILE A 85 4.15 3.61 -8.94
N TYR A 86 4.03 2.49 -9.64
CA TYR A 86 4.50 1.19 -9.16
C TYR A 86 6.00 1.19 -8.85
N LEU A 87 6.82 1.68 -9.78
CA LEU A 87 8.28 1.76 -9.61
C LEU A 87 8.66 2.69 -8.45
N TYR A 88 7.93 3.77 -8.23
CA TYR A 88 8.14 4.68 -7.09
C TYR A 88 7.86 3.97 -5.76
N VAL A 89 6.66 3.39 -5.58
CA VAL A 89 6.30 2.74 -4.31
C VAL A 89 7.13 1.47 -4.06
N ALA A 90 7.31 0.63 -5.09
CA ALA A 90 8.13 -0.57 -4.97
C ALA A 90 9.61 -0.23 -4.73
N GLY A 91 10.13 0.83 -5.35
CA GLY A 91 11.48 1.32 -5.09
C GLY A 91 11.67 1.75 -3.63
N GLY A 92 10.71 2.48 -3.07
CA GLY A 92 10.69 2.83 -1.64
C GLY A 92 10.73 1.61 -0.73
N GLU A 93 9.98 0.56 -1.09
CA GLU A 93 9.91 -0.68 -0.31
C GLU A 93 11.18 -1.54 -0.41
N MET A 94 11.74 -1.62 -1.61
CA MET A 94 12.95 -2.38 -1.92
C MET A 94 14.23 -1.70 -1.42
N LYS A 95 14.17 -0.43 -1.00
CA LYS A 95 15.31 0.39 -0.57
C LYS A 95 16.41 0.33 -1.63
N ASP A 96 17.64 -0.04 -1.26
CA ASP A 96 18.83 -0.02 -2.13
C ASP A 96 18.92 -1.21 -3.09
N LYS A 97 17.86 -2.02 -3.22
CA LYS A 97 17.84 -3.21 -4.10
C LYS A 97 17.26 -2.93 -5.49
N MET A 98 16.63 -1.78 -5.67
CA MET A 98 16.10 -1.35 -6.97
C MET A 98 17.26 -0.95 -7.90
N PRO A 99 17.35 -1.49 -9.12
CA PRO A 99 18.32 -1.01 -10.11
C PRO A 99 18.12 0.49 -10.41
N GLU A 100 19.23 1.23 -10.46
CA GLU A 100 19.22 2.69 -10.61
C GLU A 100 18.65 3.16 -11.96
N ASP A 101 18.70 2.32 -12.99
CA ASP A 101 18.21 2.64 -14.34
C ASP A 101 16.68 2.65 -14.46
N ILE A 102 15.97 1.98 -13.55
CA ILE A 102 14.50 1.93 -13.52
C ILE A 102 13.91 2.69 -12.32
N LYS A 103 14.76 3.27 -11.47
CA LYS A 103 14.35 3.93 -10.25
C LYS A 103 13.58 5.20 -10.56
N VAL A 104 12.41 5.34 -9.92
CA VAL A 104 11.59 6.56 -9.96
C VAL A 104 11.71 7.24 -8.61
N GLU A 105 12.30 8.43 -8.57
CA GLU A 105 12.56 9.16 -7.31
C GLU A 105 11.46 10.16 -6.95
N SER A 106 10.60 10.51 -7.91
CA SER A 106 9.52 11.48 -7.69
C SER A 106 8.34 11.21 -8.61
N LEU A 107 7.14 11.47 -8.12
CA LEU A 107 5.90 11.45 -8.90
C LEU A 107 5.45 12.86 -9.27
N THR A 108 4.76 12.96 -10.40
CA THR A 108 4.01 14.16 -10.78
C THR A 108 2.79 14.38 -9.88
N GLU A 109 2.23 15.58 -9.88
CA GLU A 109 1.02 15.90 -9.09
C GLU A 109 -0.19 15.03 -9.45
N SER A 110 -0.36 14.67 -10.74
CA SER A 110 -1.42 13.76 -11.17
C SER A 110 -1.19 12.35 -10.62
N GLN A 111 0.02 11.82 -10.78
CA GLN A 111 0.37 10.49 -10.25
C GLN A 111 0.25 10.42 -8.73
N TRP A 112 0.61 11.49 -8.00
CA TRP A 112 0.37 11.60 -6.56
C TRP A 112 -1.11 11.54 -6.21
N ARG A 113 -1.96 12.21 -6.99
CA ARG A 113 -3.41 12.19 -6.80
C ARG A 113 -3.99 10.80 -7.06
N ASP A 114 -3.50 10.10 -8.07
CA ASP A 114 -3.97 8.76 -8.43
C ASP A 114 -3.51 7.72 -7.40
N LEU A 115 -2.26 7.79 -6.95
CA LEU A 115 -1.75 6.98 -5.84
C LEU A 115 -2.56 7.22 -4.57
N LYS A 116 -2.87 8.48 -4.25
CA LYS A 116 -3.70 8.79 -3.08
C LYS A 116 -5.10 8.20 -3.21
N GLN A 117 -5.76 8.35 -4.37
CA GLN A 117 -7.08 7.77 -4.60
C GLN A 117 -7.07 6.24 -4.48
N LEU A 118 -6.03 5.58 -4.97
CA LEU A 118 -5.84 4.14 -4.81
C LEU A 118 -5.77 3.76 -3.32
N LYS A 119 -4.98 4.50 -2.53
CA LYS A 119 -4.77 4.24 -1.10
C LYS A 119 -5.99 4.54 -0.24
N ASP A 120 -6.79 5.53 -0.63
CA ASP A 120 -8.03 5.91 0.04
C ASP A 120 -9.19 4.94 -0.31
N GLY A 121 -8.97 3.94 -1.18
CA GLY A 121 -10.01 2.98 -1.61
C GLY A 121 -11.08 3.60 -2.51
N SER A 122 -10.81 4.79 -3.05
CA SER A 122 -11.72 5.52 -3.94
C SER A 122 -11.53 5.07 -5.38
N THR A 123 -11.71 3.79 -5.68
CA THR A 123 -11.88 3.36 -7.07
C THR A 123 -13.27 3.80 -7.53
N SER A 124 -13.37 5.02 -8.05
CA SER A 124 -14.43 5.36 -8.99
C SER A 124 -14.35 4.36 -10.14
N GLY A 125 -15.34 3.48 -10.24
CA GLY A 125 -15.47 2.55 -11.35
C GLY A 125 -15.36 3.29 -12.69
N GLY A 126 -14.47 2.78 -13.54
CA GLY A 126 -14.42 3.06 -14.97
C GLY A 126 -14.78 1.80 -15.73
#